data_AF-A0A2G2MXD8-F1
#
_entry.id   AF-A0A2G2MXD8-F1
#
_cell.length_a   1.000
_cell.length_b   1.000
_cell.length_c   1.000
_cell.angle_alpha   90.00
_cell.angle_beta   90.00
_cell.angle_gamma   90.00
#
_symmetry.space_group_name_H-M   'P 1'
#
loop_
_entity.id
_entity.type
_entity.pdbx_description
1 polymer ?
#
loop_
_entity_poly.entity_id
_entity_poly.type
_entity_poly.pdbx_seq_one_letter_code
_entity_poly.pdbx_strand_id
1 'polypeptide(L)' 'MTTQQTLITSPNLPHHDDVYEVLINAHAGLSDQQSSQLNAKLILVLANHIGCKDILSEAIALAAAKA' A
#
# COMPACT_ATOMS: atom_id res chain seq x y z
N MET A 1 -11.24 24.87 -5.17
CA MET A 1 -10.95 23.86 -6.20
C MET A 1 -10.62 22.57 -5.47
N THR A 2 -11.52 21.59 -5.45
CA THR A 2 -11.21 20.26 -4.92
C THR A 2 -10.40 19.53 -5.98
N THR A 3 -9.11 19.26 -5.71
CA THR A 3 -8.30 18.37 -6.52
C THR A 3 -8.97 17.00 -6.53
N GLN A 4 -9.40 16.55 -7.71
CA GLN A 4 -9.90 15.20 -7.91
C GLN A 4 -8.70 14.26 -7.78
N GLN A 5 -8.65 13.47 -6.71
CA GLN A 5 -7.61 12.48 -6.49
C GLN A 5 -7.91 11.28 -7.38
N THR A 6 -6.92 10.80 -8.14
CA THR A 6 -7.04 9.63 -9.03
C THR A 6 -6.09 8.54 -8.57
N LEU A 7 -6.50 7.28 -8.66
CA LEU A 7 -5.66 6.15 -8.29
C LEU A 7 -4.49 6.02 -9.26
N ILE A 8 -3.28 5.90 -8.73
CA ILE A 8 -2.06 5.68 -9.53
C ILE A 8 -1.68 4.20 -9.45
N THR A 9 -1.75 3.50 -10.58
CA THR A 9 -1.42 2.07 -10.70
C THR A 9 -0.09 1.82 -11.41
N SER A 10 0.50 2.86 -12.01
CA SER A 10 1.85 2.83 -12.55
C SER A 10 2.90 3.07 -11.46
N PRO A 11 4.17 2.64 -11.66
CA PRO A 11 5.25 2.99 -10.74
C PRO A 11 5.32 4.50 -10.48
N ASN A 12 5.26 4.89 -9.20
CA ASN A 12 5.19 6.31 -8.78
C ASN A 12 6.13 6.63 -7.61
N LEU A 13 7.04 5.72 -7.27
CA LEU A 13 8.04 5.94 -6.23
C LEU A 13 9.37 6.38 -6.85
N PRO A 14 9.89 7.58 -6.52
CA PRO A 14 11.29 7.89 -6.80
C PRO A 14 12.18 6.99 -5.93
N HIS A 15 13.28 6.49 -6.50
CA HIS A 15 14.20 5.57 -5.81
C HIS A 15 13.49 4.35 -5.20
N HIS A 16 12.77 3.60 -6.04
CA HIS A 16 11.99 2.44 -5.61
C HIS A 16 12.82 1.43 -4.80
N ASP A 17 14.10 1.26 -5.14
CA ASP A 17 15.03 0.36 -4.43
C ASP A 17 15.13 0.67 -2.93
N ASP A 18 15.25 1.94 -2.56
CA ASP A 18 15.39 2.36 -1.15
C ASP A 18 14.13 2.00 -0.34
N VAL A 19 12.95 2.20 -0.94
CA VAL A 19 11.67 1.86 -0.29
C VAL A 19 11.49 0.35 -0.18
N TYR A 20 11.88 -0.39 -1.22
CA TYR A 20 11.86 -1.85 -1.19
C TYR A 20 12.80 -2.41 -0.13
N GLU A 21 14.01 -1.86 0.03
CA GLU A 21 14.95 -2.28 1.06
C GLU A 21 14.38 -2.08 2.46
N VAL A 22 13.79 -0.91 2.73
CA VAL A 22 13.13 -0.63 4.02
C VAL A 22 12.01 -1.62 4.31
N LEU A 23 11.20 -1.96 3.30
CA LEU A 23 10.12 -2.93 3.46
C LEU A 23 10.67 -4.34 3.76
N ILE A 24 11.66 -4.80 2.99
CA ILE A 24 12.29 -6.12 3.20
C ILE A 24 12.87 -6.21 4.62
N ASN A 25 13.61 -5.19 5.04
CA ASN A 25 14.20 -5.14 6.38
C ASN A 25 13.14 -5.14 7.48
N ALA A 26 11.99 -4.50 7.27
CA ALA A 26 10.87 -4.54 8.22
C ALA A 26 10.27 -5.93 8.41
N HIS A 27 10.42 -6.83 7.43
CA HIS A 27 9.98 -8.23 7.50
C HIS A 27 11.06 -9.20 8.02
N ALA A 28 12.31 -8.77 8.13
CA ALA A 28 13.42 -9.64 8.50
C ALA A 28 13.22 -10.28 9.90
N GLY A 29 13.28 -11.60 9.96
CA GLY A 29 13.12 -12.36 11.21
C GLY A 29 11.67 -12.53 11.69
N LEU A 30 10.68 -12.04 10.95
CA LEU A 30 9.26 -12.27 11.24
C LEU A 30 8.79 -13.63 10.72
N SER A 31 7.88 -14.27 11.45
CA SER A 31 7.10 -15.38 10.90
C SER A 31 6.10 -14.91 9.85
N ASP A 32 5.57 -15.82 9.04
CA ASP A 32 4.54 -15.49 8.03
C ASP A 32 3.32 -14.79 8.63
N GLN A 33 2.91 -15.20 9.83
CA GLN A 33 1.80 -14.59 10.55
C GLN A 33 2.13 -13.16 11.01
N GLN A 34 3.34 -12.94 11.53
CA GLN A 34 3.81 -11.61 11.94
C GLN A 34 3.98 -10.69 10.73
N SER A 35 4.53 -11.21 9.64
CA SER A 35 4.67 -10.53 8.35
C SER A 35 3.30 -10.08 7.81
N SER A 36 2.30 -10.96 7.86
CA SER A 36 0.92 -10.63 7.47
C SER A 36 0.29 -9.55 8.37
N GLN A 37 0.55 -9.59 9.68
CA GLN A 37 0.10 -8.54 10.61
C GLN A 37 0.77 -7.19 10.33
N LEU A 38 2.06 -7.18 9.98
CA LEU A 38 2.77 -5.97 9.59
C LEU A 38 2.12 -5.36 8.35
N ASN A 39 1.86 -6.17 7.32
CA ASN A 39 1.20 -5.72 6.09
C ASN A 39 -0.19 -5.14 6.35
N ALA A 40 -1.01 -5.80 7.19
CA ALA A 40 -2.33 -5.29 7.53
C ALA A 40 -2.26 -3.91 8.23
N LYS A 41 -1.30 -3.72 9.15
CA LYS A 41 -1.07 -2.43 9.82
C LYS A 41 -0.58 -1.36 8.84
N LEU A 42 0.35 -1.71 7.95
CA LEU A 42 0.87 -0.80 6.93
C LEU A 42 -0.25 -0.32 6.00
N ILE A 43 -1.09 -1.24 5.51
CA ILE A 43 -2.26 -0.91 4.68
C ILE A 43 -3.19 0.07 5.40
N LEU A 44 -3.47 -0.15 6.69
CA LEU A 44 -4.31 0.76 7.47
C LEU A 44 -3.70 2.17 7.61
N VAL A 45 -2.40 2.26 7.87
CA VAL A 45 -1.68 3.55 7.95
C VAL A 45 -1.76 4.29 6.62
N LEU A 46 -1.50 3.60 5.50
CA LEU A 46 -1.58 4.18 4.16
C LEU A 46 -3.02 4.59 3.80
N ALA A 47 -4.01 3.79 4.17
CA ALA A 47 -5.42 4.12 3.96
C ALA A 47 -5.82 5.41 4.70
N ASN A 48 -5.37 5.55 5.94
CA ASN A 48 -5.57 6.78 6.72
C ASN A 48 -4.89 7.99 6.08
N HIS A 49 -3.67 7.81 5.54
CA HIS A 49 -2.96 8.88 4.84
C HIS A 49 -3.64 9.29 3.53
N ILE A 50 -4.16 8.33 2.76
CA ILE A 50 -4.88 8.57 1.49
C ILE A 50 -6.20 9.30 1.74
N GLY A 51 -6.93 8.96 2.79
CA GLY A 51 -8.12 9.69 3.26
C GLY A 51 -9.31 9.76 2.28
N CYS A 52 -9.24 9.08 1.14
CA CYS A 52 -10.23 9.15 0.08
C CYS A 52 -10.92 7.79 -0.14
N LYS A 53 -12.19 7.70 0.24
CA LYS A 53 -13.00 6.46 0.15
C LYS A 53 -13.03 5.91 -1.28
N ASP A 54 -13.22 6.76 -2.28
CA ASP A 54 -13.39 6.32 -3.68
C ASP A 54 -12.10 5.68 -4.21
N ILE A 55 -10.95 6.30 -3.92
CA ILE A 55 -9.61 5.78 -4.25
C ILE A 55 -9.34 4.44 -3.55
N LEU A 56 -9.67 4.35 -2.26
CA LEU A 56 -9.49 3.11 -1.51
C LEU A 56 -10.41 2.00 -2.03
N SER A 57 -11.64 2.34 -2.42
CA SER A 57 -12.60 1.38 -2.96
C SER A 57 -12.15 0.85 -4.32
N GLU A 58 -11.65 1.72 -5.20
CA GLU A 58 -11.06 1.35 -6.48
C GLU A 58 -9.83 0.45 -6.29
N ALA A 59 -8.92 0.81 -5.38
CA ALA A 59 -7.73 0.03 -5.08
C ALA A 59 -8.07 -1.37 -4.54
N ILE A 60 -9.05 -1.49 -3.65
CA ILE A 60 -9.52 -2.78 -3.12
C ILE A 60 -10.16 -3.62 -4.24
N ALA A 61 -10.97 -3.02 -5.10
CA ALA A 61 -11.59 -3.72 -6.22
C ALA A 61 -10.54 -4.28 -7.18
N LEU A 62 -9.50 -3.49 -7.50
CA LEU A 62 -8.37 -3.93 -8.32
C LEU A 62 -7.57 -5.06 -7.66
N ALA A 63 -7.28 -4.95 -6.35
CA ALA A 63 -6.54 -5.99 -5.63
C ALA A 63 -7.34 -7.31 -5.47
N ALA A 64 -8.67 -7.22 -5.42
CA ALA A 64 -9.56 -8.37 -5.33
C ALA A 64 -9.86 -9.01 -6.70
N ALA A 65 -9.64 -8.29 -7.81
CA ALA A 65 -9.77 -8.84 -9.14
C ALA A 65 -8.71 -9.95 -9.33
N LYS A 66 -9.18 -11.19 -9.46
CA LYS A 66 -8.30 -12.31 -9.83
C LYS A 66 -7.69 -12.03 -11.20
N ALA A 67 -6.41 -12.34 -11.34
CA ALA A 67 -5.77 -12.54 -12.64
C ALA A 67 -6.45 -13.71 -13.39
#